data_AF-A0A932MCS5-F1
#
_entry.id   AF-A0A932MCS5-F1
#
_cell.length_a   1.000
_cell.length_b   1.000
_cell.length_c   1.000
_cell.angle_alpha   90.00
_cell.angle_beta   90.00
_cell.angle_gamma   90.00
#
_symmetry.space_group_name_H-M   'P 1'
#
loop_
_entity.id
_entity.type
_entity.pdbx_description
1 polymer ?
#
loop_
_entity_poly.entity_id
_entity_poly.type
_entity_poly.pdbx_seq_one_letter_code
_entity_poly.pdbx_strand_id
1 'polypeptide(L)'
;MVRRHRILETYLTSKLGYDWDSVHQEAERLEHAVSDGLIERMAMALGNPRHDPHGAPIPTPAGYIEPEELVALSQVAEGKVAELRRVSDKDPELLRYLASLGLKPGVSIEVGVRQPFRGPLAVRVGGPTPRELVLGHDLAAALFCEIVTKEAG
;
A
#
# COMPACT_ATOMS: atom_id res chain seq x y z
N MET A 1 1.34 -11.82 -15.66
CA MET A 1 0.17 -10.94 -15.42
C MET A 1 0.45 -9.91 -14.35
N VAL A 2 0.88 -10.30 -13.14
CA VAL A 2 1.14 -9.37 -12.01
C VAL A 2 2.00 -8.14 -12.37
N ARG A 3 3.12 -8.29 -13.11
CA ARG A 3 3.92 -7.13 -13.57
C ARG A 3 3.13 -6.18 -14.47
N ARG A 4 2.34 -6.71 -15.41
CA ARG A 4 1.53 -5.89 -16.34
C ARG A 4 0.49 -5.09 -15.56
N HIS A 5 -0.24 -5.76 -14.66
CA HIS A 5 -1.23 -5.15 -13.78
C HIS A 5 -0.63 -3.97 -13.01
N ARG A 6 0.45 -4.22 -12.27
CA ARG A 6 1.09 -3.20 -11.43
C ARG A 6 1.66 -2.03 -12.24
N ILE A 7 2.29 -2.30 -13.39
CA ILE A 7 2.78 -1.23 -14.27
C ILE A 7 1.62 -0.40 -14.84
N LEU A 8 0.49 -1.03 -15.19
CA LEU A 8 -0.71 -0.31 -15.61
C LEU A 8 -1.23 0.58 -14.49
N GLU A 9 -1.42 0.05 -13.28
CA GLU A 9 -1.89 0.85 -12.14
C GLU A 9 -0.96 2.04 -11.87
N THR A 10 0.36 1.81 -11.83
CA THR A 10 1.33 2.90 -11.65
C THR A 10 1.27 3.92 -12.77
N TYR A 11 1.09 3.50 -14.03
CA TYR A 11 1.04 4.41 -15.16
C TYR A 11 -0.25 5.24 -15.16
N LEU A 12 -1.40 4.59 -14.98
CA LEU A 12 -2.71 5.23 -14.98
C LEU A 12 -2.81 6.27 -13.85
N THR A 13 -2.34 5.93 -12.64
CA THR A 13 -2.30 6.88 -11.52
C THR A 13 -1.31 8.01 -11.77
N SER A 14 -0.05 7.69 -12.13
CA SER A 14 1.03 8.68 -12.17
C SER A 14 1.02 9.59 -13.40
N LYS A 15 0.48 9.12 -14.54
CA LYS A 15 0.52 9.85 -15.82
C LYS A 15 -0.85 10.32 -16.28
N LEU A 16 -1.92 9.61 -15.92
CA LEU A 16 -3.28 9.93 -16.38
C LEU A 16 -4.19 10.44 -15.26
N GLY A 17 -3.69 10.50 -14.02
CA GLY A 17 -4.44 11.06 -12.89
C GLY A 17 -5.59 10.19 -12.42
N TYR A 18 -5.54 8.88 -12.65
CA TYR A 18 -6.49 7.96 -12.05
C TYR A 18 -6.36 7.97 -10.53
N ASP A 19 -7.50 7.85 -9.85
CA ASP A 19 -7.51 7.72 -8.40
C ASP A 19 -6.96 6.36 -7.97
N TRP A 20 -6.19 6.39 -6.89
CA TRP A 20 -5.50 5.24 -6.30
C TRP A 20 -6.44 4.06 -5.98
N ASP A 21 -7.70 4.36 -5.65
CA ASP A 21 -8.71 3.42 -5.21
C ASP A 21 -9.62 2.87 -6.32
N SER A 22 -9.59 3.48 -7.51
CA SER A 22 -10.40 3.06 -8.66
C SER A 22 -9.57 2.49 -9.82
N VAL A 23 -8.25 2.71 -9.82
CA VAL A 23 -7.35 2.28 -10.90
C VAL A 23 -7.38 0.78 -11.18
N HIS A 24 -7.61 -0.04 -10.14
CA HIS A 24 -7.58 -1.50 -10.23
C HIS A 24 -8.50 -2.05 -11.33
N GLN A 25 -9.74 -1.54 -11.40
CA GLN A 25 -10.73 -2.01 -12.38
C GLN A 25 -10.30 -1.73 -13.82
N GLU A 26 -9.63 -0.60 -14.04
CA GLU A 26 -9.16 -0.25 -15.38
C GLU A 26 -7.91 -1.04 -15.75
N ALA A 27 -6.98 -1.23 -14.80
CA ALA A 27 -5.82 -2.08 -15.00
C ALA A 27 -6.21 -3.54 -15.31
N GLU A 28 -7.18 -4.10 -14.61
CA GLU A 28 -7.71 -5.46 -14.84
C GLU A 28 -8.32 -5.63 -16.24
N ARG A 29 -9.02 -4.61 -16.77
CA ARG A 29 -9.53 -4.65 -18.15
C ARG A 29 -8.42 -4.63 -19.19
N LEU A 30 -7.36 -3.86 -18.93
CA LEU A 30 -6.28 -3.62 -19.88
C LEU A 30 -5.21 -4.72 -19.87
N GLU A 31 -4.96 -5.38 -18.74
CA GLU A 31 -3.79 -6.26 -18.56
C GLU A 31 -3.71 -7.45 -19.54
N HIS A 32 -4.85 -7.89 -20.05
CA HIS A 32 -4.97 -8.96 -21.03
C HIS A 32 -4.84 -8.48 -22.49
N ALA A 33 -5.04 -7.19 -22.74
CA ALA A 33 -5.05 -6.58 -24.07
C ALA A 33 -3.72 -5.87 -24.42
N VAL A 34 -2.92 -5.51 -23.42
CA VAL A 34 -1.64 -4.81 -23.62
C VAL A 34 -0.50 -5.78 -23.96
N SER A 35 0.34 -5.37 -24.92
CA SER A 35 1.53 -6.13 -25.29
C SER A 35 2.68 -5.91 -24.30
N ASP A 36 3.61 -6.87 -24.25
CA ASP A 36 4.83 -6.74 -23.42
C ASP A 36 5.67 -5.51 -23.81
N GLY A 37 5.77 -5.23 -25.11
CA GLY A 37 6.50 -4.06 -25.60
C GLY A 37 5.89 -2.73 -25.13
N LEU A 38 4.57 -2.65 -24.97
CA LEU A 38 3.91 -1.47 -24.40
C LEU A 38 4.20 -1.34 -22.90
N ILE A 39 4.07 -2.45 -22.16
CA ILE A 39 4.35 -2.48 -20.71
C ILE A 39 5.77 -2.03 -20.39
N GLU A 40 6.78 -2.50 -21.12
CA GLU A 40 8.16 -2.07 -20.87
C GLU A 40 8.38 -0.59 -21.19
N ARG A 41 7.70 -0.04 -22.21
CA ARG A 41 7.75 1.41 -22.49
C ARG A 41 7.07 2.23 -21.38
N MET A 42 5.96 1.74 -20.84
CA MET A 42 5.28 2.37 -19.69
C MET A 42 6.19 2.34 -18.45
N ALA A 43 6.82 1.20 -18.17
CA ALA A 43 7.78 1.05 -17.07
C ALA A 43 8.95 2.04 -17.20
N MET A 44 9.56 2.15 -18.39
CA MET A 44 10.62 3.13 -18.64
C MET A 44 10.12 4.58 -18.49
N ALA A 45 8.93 4.91 -18.97
CA ALA A 45 8.34 6.24 -18.84
C ALA A 45 8.01 6.63 -17.38
N LEU A 46 7.87 5.62 -16.51
CA LEU A 46 7.73 5.77 -15.06
C LEU A 46 9.08 5.80 -14.31
N GLY A 47 10.20 5.65 -15.01
CA GLY A 47 11.53 5.58 -14.38
C GLY A 47 11.84 4.22 -13.75
N ASN A 48 11.23 3.14 -14.25
CA ASN A 48 11.36 1.76 -13.74
C ASN A 48 11.01 1.62 -12.24
N PRO A 49 9.74 1.87 -11.88
CA PRO A 49 9.29 1.80 -10.49
C PRO A 49 9.46 0.39 -9.93
N ARG A 50 9.80 0.32 -8.62
CA ARG A 50 9.93 -0.95 -7.88
C ARG A 50 8.64 -1.35 -7.17
N HIS A 51 7.71 -0.42 -6.98
CA HIS A 51 6.46 -0.61 -6.27
C HIS A 51 5.29 0.00 -7.04
N ASP A 52 4.12 -0.62 -6.92
CA ASP A 52 2.86 -0.09 -7.42
C ASP A 52 2.32 1.03 -6.50
N PRO A 53 1.21 1.70 -6.85
CA PRO A 53 0.67 2.77 -6.03
C PRO A 53 0.26 2.31 -4.62
N HIS A 54 -0.10 1.04 -4.45
CA HIS A 54 -0.50 0.45 -3.17
C HIS A 54 0.69 -0.05 -2.33
N GLY A 55 1.91 0.06 -2.88
CA GLY A 55 3.15 -0.31 -2.22
C GLY A 55 3.52 -1.77 -2.38
N ALA A 56 2.88 -2.51 -3.29
CA ALA A 56 3.25 -3.88 -3.59
C ALA A 56 4.42 -3.94 -4.60
N PRO A 57 5.37 -4.88 -4.42
CA PRO A 57 6.59 -4.92 -5.22
C PRO A 57 6.28 -5.31 -6.67
N ILE A 58 6.76 -4.55 -7.65
CA ILE A 58 6.58 -4.86 -9.06
C ILE A 58 7.54 -6.00 -9.44
N PRO A 59 7.05 -7.15 -9.93
CA PRO A 59 7.94 -8.21 -10.38
C PRO A 59 8.88 -7.71 -11.48
N THR A 60 10.13 -8.17 -11.49
CA THR A 60 11.08 -7.91 -12.57
C THR A 60 10.57 -8.51 -13.90
N PRO A 61 11.14 -8.14 -15.06
CA PRO A 61 10.81 -8.81 -16.33
C PRO A 61 11.01 -10.34 -16.28
N ALA A 62 11.93 -10.83 -15.44
CA ALA A 62 12.16 -12.26 -15.21
C ALA A 62 11.14 -12.90 -14.24
N GLY A 63 10.18 -12.13 -13.72
CA GLY A 63 9.15 -12.60 -12.80
C GLY A 63 9.60 -12.68 -11.33
N TYR A 64 10.80 -12.21 -11.00
CA TYR A 64 11.27 -12.17 -9.61
C TYR A 64 10.55 -11.10 -8.82
N ILE A 65 9.99 -11.46 -7.67
CA ILE A 65 9.41 -10.53 -6.70
C ILE A 65 10.39 -10.42 -5.55
N GLU A 66 10.81 -9.19 -5.26
CA GLU A 66 11.68 -8.94 -4.12
C GLU A 66 10.90 -9.18 -2.81
N PRO A 67 11.44 -9.99 -1.89
CA PRO A 67 10.83 -10.19 -0.59
C PRO A 67 10.91 -8.91 0.24
N GLU A 68 9.86 -8.63 1.00
CA GLU A 68 9.80 -7.49 1.90
C GLU A 68 9.58 -7.99 3.33
N GLU A 69 10.32 -7.43 4.29
CA GLU A 69 10.15 -7.70 5.70
C GLU A 69 9.16 -6.70 6.31
N LEU A 70 7.88 -6.87 5.97
CA LEU A 70 6.79 -6.05 6.50
C LEU A 70 5.97 -6.84 7.52
N VAL A 71 5.53 -6.14 8.56
CA VAL A 71 4.62 -6.68 9.58
C VAL A 71 3.24 -6.06 9.43
N ALA A 72 2.18 -6.82 9.71
CA ALA A 72 0.85 -6.22 9.73
C ALA A 72 0.74 -5.21 10.89
N LEU A 73 0.04 -4.08 10.70
CA LEU A 73 -0.19 -3.09 11.76
C LEU A 73 -0.89 -3.72 12.98
N SER A 74 -1.74 -4.72 12.73
CA SER A 74 -2.36 -5.53 13.79
C SER A 74 -1.38 -6.32 14.68
N GLN A 75 -0.12 -6.47 14.26
CA GLN A 75 0.95 -7.15 14.99
C GLN A 75 2.00 -6.20 15.57
N VAL A 76 1.97 -4.92 15.18
CA VAL A 76 2.86 -3.90 15.74
C VAL A 76 2.48 -3.66 17.20
N ALA A 77 3.49 -3.65 18.07
CA ALA A 77 3.32 -3.44 19.50
C ALA A 77 2.88 -2.01 19.81
N GLU A 78 2.10 -1.85 20.89
CA GLU A 78 1.66 -0.55 21.38
C GLU A 78 2.86 0.36 21.72
N GLY A 79 2.68 1.67 21.51
CA GLY A 79 3.72 2.68 21.70
C GLY A 79 4.82 2.68 20.63
N LYS A 80 4.75 1.80 19.62
CA LYS A 80 5.67 1.82 18.47
C LYS A 80 5.14 2.71 17.36
N VAL A 81 6.08 3.26 16.59
CA VAL A 81 5.81 3.97 15.35
C VAL A 81 6.23 3.07 14.20
N ALA A 82 5.39 2.99 13.18
CA ALA A 82 5.66 2.23 11.97
C ALA A 82 5.33 3.07 10.73
N GLU A 83 6.07 2.87 9.64
CA GLU A 83 5.74 3.45 8.35
C GLU A 83 4.86 2.47 7.58
N LEU A 84 3.70 2.92 7.09
CA LEU A 84 2.88 2.15 6.18
C LEU A 84 3.59 2.02 4.84
N ARG A 85 3.99 0.80 4.48
CA ARG A 85 4.72 0.51 3.24
C ARG A 85 3.81 -0.07 2.17
N ARG A 86 2.82 -0.86 2.57
CA ARG A 86 1.90 -1.54 1.64
C ARG A 86 0.49 -1.65 2.20
N VAL A 87 -0.50 -1.50 1.33
CA VAL A 87 -1.91 -1.75 1.62
C VAL A 87 -2.37 -2.97 0.81
N SER A 88 -3.21 -3.81 1.39
CA SER A 88 -3.83 -4.92 0.66
C SER A 88 -4.79 -4.41 -0.41
N ASP A 89 -4.57 -4.80 -1.66
CA ASP A 89 -5.35 -4.50 -2.87
C ASP A 89 -6.45 -5.52 -3.18
N LYS A 90 -6.54 -6.59 -2.40
CA LYS A 90 -7.49 -7.71 -2.60
C LYS A 90 -8.98 -7.34 -2.57
N ASP A 91 -9.33 -6.24 -1.91
CA ASP A 91 -10.71 -5.79 -1.77
C ASP A 91 -10.79 -4.29 -2.14
N PRO A 92 -11.37 -3.95 -3.31
CA PRO A 92 -11.50 -2.56 -3.74
C PRO A 92 -12.33 -1.69 -2.80
N GLU A 93 -13.32 -2.24 -2.08
CA GLU A 93 -14.13 -1.49 -1.13
C GLU A 93 -13.33 -1.15 0.13
N LEU A 94 -12.56 -2.12 0.64
CA LEU A 94 -11.60 -1.91 1.72
C LEU A 94 -10.57 -0.83 1.34
N LEU A 95 -10.03 -0.91 0.12
CA LEU A 95 -8.99 0.01 -0.34
C LEU A 95 -9.52 1.45 -0.47
N ARG A 96 -10.74 1.61 -1.01
CA ARG A 96 -11.47 2.90 -1.00
C ARG A 96 -11.65 3.45 0.42
N TYR A 97 -12.07 2.60 1.35
CA TYR A 97 -12.26 3.01 2.72
C TYR A 97 -10.95 3.47 3.37
N LEU A 98 -9.87 2.70 3.23
CA LEU A 98 -8.54 3.07 3.73
C LEU A 98 -8.01 4.35 3.09
N ALA A 99 -8.24 4.55 1.79
CA ALA A 99 -7.92 5.79 1.07
C ALA A 99 -8.63 6.99 1.70
N SER A 100 -9.93 6.87 2.01
CA SER A 100 -10.72 7.95 2.62
C SER A 100 -10.20 8.36 4.01
N LEU A 101 -9.58 7.41 4.73
CA LEU A 101 -8.91 7.66 6.01
C LEU A 101 -7.51 8.26 5.83
N GLY A 102 -7.00 8.35 4.60
CA GLY A 102 -5.64 8.82 4.27
C GLY A 102 -4.56 7.80 4.59
N LEU A 103 -4.91 6.51 4.71
CA LEU A 103 -3.99 5.41 4.97
C LEU A 103 -3.41 4.88 3.66
N LYS A 104 -2.35 5.54 3.19
CA LYS A 104 -1.61 5.20 1.95
C LYS A 104 -0.13 4.95 2.24
N PRO A 105 0.60 4.24 1.36
CA PRO A 105 2.05 4.08 1.52
C PRO A 105 2.79 5.40 1.79
N GLY A 106 3.77 5.35 2.70
CA GLY A 106 4.58 6.48 3.15
C GLY A 106 4.04 7.23 4.38
N VAL A 107 2.84 6.90 4.89
CA VAL A 107 2.34 7.52 6.13
C VAL A 107 2.95 6.86 7.37
N SER A 108 3.33 7.67 8.35
CA SER A 108 3.74 7.18 9.66
C SER A 108 2.52 6.94 10.55
N ILE A 109 2.49 5.84 11.28
CA ILE A 109 1.41 5.43 12.17
C ILE A 109 2.01 5.10 13.53
N GLU A 110 1.56 5.80 14.57
CA GLU A 110 1.82 5.41 15.96
C GLU A 110 0.71 4.51 16.47
N VAL A 111 1.08 3.39 17.06
CA VAL A 111 0.16 2.39 17.61
C VAL A 111 -0.18 2.74 19.04
N GLY A 112 -1.46 3.00 19.30
CA GLY A 112 -2.01 3.23 20.63
C GLY A 112 -2.55 1.95 21.26
N VAL A 113 -3.56 2.11 22.12
CA VAL A 113 -4.16 1.00 22.86
C VAL A 113 -4.91 0.04 21.93
N ARG A 114 -4.69 -1.26 22.13
CA ARG A 114 -5.44 -2.34 21.51
C ARG A 114 -6.45 -2.91 22.51
N GLN A 115 -7.72 -2.92 22.13
CA GLN A 115 -8.74 -3.56 22.95
C GLN A 115 -8.60 -5.10 22.92
N PRO A 116 -8.93 -5.81 24.02
CA PRO A 116 -8.85 -7.27 24.08
C PRO A 116 -9.66 -8.00 22.99
N PHE A 117 -9.40 -9.30 22.81
CA PHE A 117 -10.13 -10.19 21.89
C PHE A 117 -10.09 -9.77 20.40
N ARG A 118 -8.93 -9.28 19.92
CA ARG A 118 -8.80 -8.67 18.58
C ARG A 118 -9.76 -7.50 18.41
N GLY A 119 -9.96 -6.75 19.48
CA GLY A 119 -10.78 -5.54 19.47
C GLY A 119 -10.10 -4.40 18.70
N PRO A 120 -10.77 -3.24 18.64
CA PRO A 120 -10.27 -2.11 17.88
C PRO A 120 -8.89 -1.62 18.35
N LEU A 121 -8.10 -1.16 17.40
CA LEU A 121 -6.78 -0.57 17.58
C LEU A 121 -6.86 0.94 17.44
N ALA A 122 -6.56 1.67 18.50
CA ALA A 122 -6.35 3.11 18.40
C ALA A 122 -5.02 3.39 17.72
N VAL A 123 -5.00 4.27 16.73
CA VAL A 123 -3.79 4.68 16.02
C VAL A 123 -3.76 6.18 15.82
N ARG A 124 -2.56 6.76 15.81
CA ARG A 124 -2.33 8.16 15.44
C ARG A 124 -1.60 8.20 14.10
N VAL A 125 -2.29 8.67 13.08
CA VAL A 125 -1.75 8.81 11.72
C VAL A 125 -1.03 10.14 11.60
N GLY A 126 0.24 10.09 11.19
CA GLY A 126 1.07 11.26 10.92
C GLY A 126 0.68 11.99 9.63
N GLY A 127 1.15 13.22 9.50
CA GLY A 127 0.84 14.11 8.37
C GLY A 127 0.89 15.58 8.82
N PRO A 128 0.55 16.53 7.93
CA PRO A 128 0.49 17.96 8.28
C PRO A 128 -0.45 18.25 9.45
N THR A 129 -1.55 17.48 9.53
CA THR A 129 -2.48 17.46 10.65
C THR A 129 -2.63 16.02 11.15
N PRO A 130 -1.99 15.65 12.28
CA PRO A 130 -2.14 14.33 12.86
C PRO A 130 -3.60 14.01 13.19
N ARG A 131 -4.02 12.77 12.94
CA ARG A 131 -5.39 12.32 13.20
C ARG A 131 -5.39 11.05 14.03
N GLU A 132 -6.31 10.97 14.98
CA GLU A 132 -6.58 9.74 15.71
C GLU A 132 -7.67 8.95 14.99
N LEU A 133 -7.41 7.66 14.77
CA LEU A 133 -8.34 6.72 14.17
C LEU A 133 -8.46 5.49 15.05
N VAL A 134 -9.61 4.83 14.95
CA VAL A 134 -9.85 3.53 15.55
C VAL A 134 -10.08 2.54 14.42
N LEU A 135 -9.18 1.56 14.30
CA LEU A 135 -9.22 0.56 13.25
C LEU A 135 -9.69 -0.78 13.81
N GLY A 136 -10.63 -1.44 13.14
CA GLY A 136 -10.94 -2.84 13.40
C GLY A 136 -9.72 -3.74 13.13
N HIS A 137 -9.71 -4.95 13.71
CA HIS A 137 -8.59 -5.88 13.53
C HIS A 137 -8.30 -6.16 12.05
N ASP A 138 -9.33 -6.39 11.24
CA ASP A 138 -9.15 -6.75 9.82
C ASP A 138 -8.59 -5.59 9.00
N LEU A 139 -9.01 -4.35 9.29
CA LEU A 139 -8.41 -3.15 8.70
C LEU A 139 -6.93 -3.04 9.06
N ALA A 140 -6.58 -3.22 10.33
CA ALA A 140 -5.19 -3.21 10.78
C ALA A 140 -4.38 -4.40 10.23
N ALA A 141 -5.01 -5.52 9.88
CA ALA A 141 -4.36 -6.67 9.27
C ALA A 141 -4.08 -6.48 7.76
N ALA A 142 -4.81 -5.58 7.10
CA ALA A 142 -4.61 -5.23 5.70
C ALA A 142 -3.52 -4.16 5.46
N LEU A 143 -2.98 -3.58 6.53
CA LEU A 143 -1.94 -2.55 6.50
C LEU A 143 -0.59 -3.19 6.86
N PHE A 144 0.37 -3.11 5.96
CA PHE A 144 1.70 -3.71 6.13
C PHE A 144 2.74 -2.61 6.31
N CYS A 145 3.47 -2.70 7.41
CA CYS A 145 4.32 -1.63 7.90
C CYS A 145 5.75 -2.10 8.16
N GLU A 146 6.66 -1.14 8.13
CA GLU A 146 8.03 -1.26 8.61
C GLU A 146 8.13 -0.55 9.97
N ILE A 147 8.68 -1.21 10.99
CA ILE A 147 8.79 -0.63 12.33
C ILE A 147 9.93 0.38 12.33
N VAL A 148 9.65 1.63 12.68
CA VAL A 148 10.68 2.66 12.82
C VAL A 148 11.38 2.45 14.17
N THR A 149 12.57 1.89 14.16
CA THR A 149 13.45 1.93 15.32
C THR A 149 13.97 3.35 15.48
N LYS A 150 13.55 4.05 16.54
CA LYS A 150 14.32 5.22 16.98
C LYS A 150 15.71 4.71 17.33
N GLU A 151 16.73 5.11 16.56
CA GLU A 151 18.11 4.99 17.03
C GLU A 151 18.18 5.71 18.38
N ALA A 152 18.70 5.02 19.39
CA ALA A 152 18.94 5.60 20.70
C ALA A 152 20.06 6.64 20.54
N GLY A 153 19.66 7.90 20.40
CA GLY A 153 20.53 9.06 20.58
C GLY A 153 20.73 9.39 22.05
#